data_AF-A0A6I9Y6I2-F1
#
_entry.id   AF-A0A6I9Y6I2-F1
#
_cell.length_a   1.000
_cell.length_b   1.000
_cell.length_c   1.000
_cell.angle_alpha   90.00
_cell.angle_beta   90.00
_cell.angle_gamma   90.00
#
_symmetry.space_group_name_H-M   'P 1'
#
loop_
_entity.id
_entity.type
_entity.pdbx_description
1 polymer ?
#
loop_
_entity_poly.entity_id
_entity_poly.type
_entity_poly.pdbx_seq_one_letter_code
_entity_poly.pdbx_strand_id
1 'polypeptide(L)'
;MALHHDGGCPSLYFRLFDLDPDLLPLFKYNCKTFSTPQECLSSPEFLEHIRKVMLVIDAAVTHLENLHCLEDYLSNLGRKHQAVGVKVESFEAVGDSLLYMLEKCHGPAFKMNVREAWIKLYSTVVKAMSCGWKVPRKVE
;
A
#
# COMPACT_ATOMS: atom_id res chain seq x y z
N MET A 1 14.02 -5.98 -1.33
CA MET A 1 13.72 -4.61 -1.80
C MET A 1 12.92 -3.92 -0.70
N ALA A 2 13.36 -2.74 -0.24
CA ALA A 2 12.70 -1.84 0.73
C ALA A 2 12.74 -2.15 2.25
N LEU A 3 13.88 -2.55 2.81
CA LEU A 3 14.09 -2.47 4.29
C LEU A 3 15.46 -1.95 4.72
N HIS A 4 16.34 -1.56 3.79
CA HIS A 4 17.63 -0.98 4.14
C HIS A 4 17.81 0.39 3.49
N HIS A 5 18.29 1.29 4.32
CA HIS A 5 18.56 2.71 4.07
C HIS A 5 19.88 2.90 3.29
N ASP A 6 20.17 2.03 2.32
CA ASP A 6 21.40 2.10 1.52
C ASP A 6 21.01 2.07 0.03
N GLY A 7 21.17 3.21 -0.65
CA GLY A 7 20.95 3.33 -2.10
C GLY A 7 20.02 4.45 -2.59
N GLY A 8 19.60 5.41 -1.74
CA GLY A 8 18.89 6.62 -2.20
C GLY A 8 17.42 6.44 -2.60
N CYS A 9 16.85 5.24 -2.45
CA CYS A 9 15.43 5.04 -2.70
C CYS A 9 14.58 5.47 -1.49
N PRO A 10 13.63 6.41 -1.67
CA PRO A 10 12.81 6.93 -0.58
C PRO A 10 11.80 5.89 -0.08
N SER A 11 11.42 6.00 1.20
CA SER A 11 10.36 5.17 1.77
C SER A 11 9.00 5.51 1.14
N LEU A 12 8.26 4.49 0.69
CA LEU A 12 6.86 4.61 0.26
C LEU A 12 6.03 5.33 1.33
N TYR A 13 6.19 4.94 2.60
CA TYR A 13 5.35 5.45 3.69
C TYR A 13 5.67 6.88 4.07
N PHE A 14 6.90 7.35 3.84
CA PHE A 14 7.22 8.77 4.03
C PHE A 14 6.39 9.62 3.05
N ARG A 15 6.40 9.25 1.76
CA ARG A 15 5.58 9.91 0.74
C ARG A 15 4.09 9.77 1.02
N LEU A 16 3.66 8.60 1.52
CA LEU A 16 2.25 8.35 1.85
C LEU A 16 1.75 9.30 2.93
N PHE A 17 2.49 9.47 4.03
CA PHE A 17 2.07 10.36 5.12
C PHE A 17 2.16 11.85 4.75
N ASP A 18 3.00 12.21 3.77
CA ASP A 18 2.98 13.56 3.18
C ASP A 18 1.72 13.82 2.33
N LEU A 19 1.22 12.79 1.63
CA LEU A 19 0.05 12.89 0.75
C LEU A 19 -1.28 12.74 1.51
N ASP A 20 -1.34 11.84 2.48
CA ASP A 20 -2.52 11.54 3.28
C ASP A 20 -2.13 11.39 4.78
N PRO A 21 -1.95 12.50 5.51
CA PRO A 21 -1.52 12.47 6.91
C PRO A 21 -2.54 11.83 7.84
N ASP A 22 -3.81 11.77 7.43
CA ASP A 22 -4.90 11.15 8.20
C ASP A 22 -4.76 9.62 8.31
N LEU A 23 -3.84 9.02 7.54
CA LEU A 23 -3.49 7.59 7.66
C LEU A 23 -2.61 7.28 8.87
N LEU A 24 -1.79 8.24 9.34
CA LEU A 24 -0.85 8.00 10.43
C LEU A 24 -1.55 7.50 11.71
N PRO A 25 -2.67 8.10 12.16
CA PRO A 25 -3.38 7.64 13.37
C PRO A 25 -4.04 6.26 13.24
N LEU A 26 -4.18 5.71 12.02
CA LEU A 26 -4.76 4.37 11.80
C LEU A 26 -3.76 3.26 12.18
N PHE A 27 -2.46 3.55 12.18
CA PHE A 27 -1.43 2.64 12.65
C PHE A 27 -1.41 2.60 14.17
N LYS A 28 -2.25 1.73 14.74
CA LYS A 28 -2.37 1.52 16.18
C LYS A 28 -1.81 0.16 16.58
N TYR A 29 -0.77 0.16 17.39
CA TYR A 29 -0.17 -1.06 17.93
C TYR A 29 -0.19 -1.00 19.45
N ASN A 30 -0.70 -2.05 20.11
CA ASN A 30 -0.78 -2.12 21.58
C ASN A 30 -1.44 -0.89 22.22
N CYS A 31 -2.52 -0.38 21.59
CA CYS A 31 -3.24 0.85 21.97
C CYS A 31 -2.43 2.16 21.89
N LYS A 32 -1.23 2.14 21.31
CA LYS A 32 -0.42 3.33 21.04
C LYS A 32 -0.61 3.82 19.61
N THR A 33 -0.68 5.14 19.46
CA THR A 33 -0.66 5.85 18.19
C THR A 33 0.68 6.55 18.03
N PHE A 34 1.11 6.79 16.79
CA PHE A 34 2.32 7.56 16.52
C PHE A 34 2.01 9.05 16.42
N SER A 35 2.90 9.88 16.96
CA SER A 35 2.77 11.35 16.89
C SER A 35 3.44 11.92 15.63
N THR A 36 4.41 11.18 15.06
CA THR A 36 5.15 11.58 13.87
C THR A 36 5.36 10.40 12.91
N PRO A 37 5.48 10.65 11.59
CA PRO A 37 5.87 9.63 10.62
C PRO A 37 7.18 8.90 10.97
N GLN A 38 8.16 9.61 11.51
CA GLN A 38 9.48 9.08 11.88
C GLN A 38 9.38 8.07 13.02
N GLU A 39 8.54 8.34 14.01
CA GLU A 39 8.26 7.40 15.11
C GLU A 39 7.61 6.12 14.57
N CYS A 40 6.62 6.27 13.69
CA CYS A 40 5.94 5.16 13.02
C CYS A 40 6.92 4.30 12.22
N LEU A 41 7.77 4.93 11.39
CA LEU A 41 8.78 4.26 10.56
C LEU A 41 9.86 3.53 11.35
N SER A 42 10.02 3.85 12.64
CA SER A 42 11.02 3.24 13.52
C SER A 42 10.44 2.10 14.38
N SER A 43 9.11 1.91 14.39
CA SER A 43 8.46 0.86 15.17
C SER A 43 8.64 -0.53 14.54
N PRO A 44 9.01 -1.56 15.34
CA PRO A 44 9.11 -2.94 14.84
C PRO A 44 7.80 -3.46 14.23
N GLU A 45 6.66 -3.13 14.83
CA GLU A 45 5.33 -3.54 14.36
C GLU A 45 4.99 -2.91 13.01
N PHE A 46 5.36 -1.65 12.82
CA PHE A 46 5.20 -1.00 11.53
C PHE A 46 6.13 -1.57 10.47
N LEU A 47 7.40 -1.83 10.79
CA LEU A 47 8.33 -2.49 9.86
C LEU A 47 7.82 -3.88 9.42
N GLU A 48 7.12 -4.59 10.30
CA GLU A 48 6.45 -5.85 9.95
C GLU A 48 5.24 -5.63 9.02
N HIS A 49 4.49 -4.55 9.19
CA HIS A 49 3.47 -4.14 8.22
C HIS A 49 4.08 -3.83 6.84
N ILE A 50 5.21 -3.10 6.78
CA ILE A 50 5.94 -2.85 5.54
C ILE A 50 6.32 -4.16 4.85
N ARG A 51 6.88 -5.13 5.60
CA ARG A 51 7.21 -6.47 5.08
C ARG A 51 6.00 -7.14 4.43
N LYS A 52 4.86 -7.14 5.11
CA LYS A 52 3.62 -7.74 4.60
C LYS A 52 3.14 -7.06 3.32
N VAL A 53 3.22 -5.74 3.22
CA VAL A 53 2.89 -5.02 1.99
C VAL A 53 3.81 -5.42 0.84
N MET A 54 5.12 -5.51 1.09
CA MET A 54 6.07 -5.95 0.05
C MET A 54 5.81 -7.39 -0.40
N LEU A 55 5.41 -8.30 0.50
CA LEU A 55 5.04 -9.67 0.15
C LEU A 55 3.77 -9.73 -0.71
N VAL A 56 2.77 -8.87 -0.45
CA VAL A 56 1.57 -8.81 -1.29
C VAL A 56 1.89 -8.28 -2.68
N ILE A 57 2.76 -7.25 -2.78
CA ILE A 57 3.22 -6.72 -4.05
C ILE A 57 4.00 -7.79 -4.83
N ASP A 58 4.91 -8.51 -4.17
CA ASP A 58 5.68 -9.60 -4.77
C ASP A 58 4.78 -10.74 -5.27
N ALA A 59 3.76 -11.11 -4.49
CA ALA A 59 2.77 -12.10 -4.91
C ALA A 59 1.98 -11.64 -6.15
N ALA A 60 1.58 -10.36 -6.20
CA ALA A 60 0.87 -9.80 -7.35
C ALA A 60 1.75 -9.75 -8.61
N VAL A 61 3.04 -9.41 -8.47
CA VAL A 61 4.01 -9.46 -9.58
C VAL A 61 4.25 -10.90 -10.03
N THR A 62 4.41 -11.84 -9.10
CA THR A 62 4.63 -13.26 -9.41
C THR A 62 3.46 -13.88 -10.17
N HIS A 63 2.22 -13.46 -9.85
CA HIS A 63 1.00 -13.99 -10.47
C HIS A 63 0.41 -13.05 -11.53
N LEU A 64 1.22 -12.23 -12.21
CA LEU A 64 0.75 -11.26 -13.20
C LEU A 64 -0.19 -11.87 -14.26
N GLU A 65 0.09 -13.09 -14.71
CA GLU A 65 -0.70 -13.81 -15.72
C GLU A 65 -1.95 -14.48 -15.14
N ASN A 66 -2.06 -14.58 -13.81
CA ASN A 66 -3.17 -15.25 -13.12
C ASN A 66 -3.56 -14.53 -11.83
N LEU A 67 -3.77 -13.21 -11.88
CA LEU A 67 -4.15 -12.41 -10.71
C LEU A 67 -5.47 -12.87 -10.07
N HIS A 68 -6.33 -13.55 -10.83
CA HIS A 68 -7.58 -14.12 -10.33
C HIS A 68 -7.37 -15.09 -9.15
N CYS A 69 -6.22 -15.78 -9.08
CA CYS A 69 -5.94 -16.67 -7.95
C CYS A 69 -5.80 -15.93 -6.61
N LEU A 70 -5.59 -14.60 -6.65
CA LEU A 70 -5.44 -13.75 -5.46
C LEU A 70 -6.74 -13.04 -5.07
N GLU A 71 -7.83 -13.15 -5.83
CA GLU A 71 -9.05 -12.35 -5.61
C GLU A 71 -9.65 -12.52 -4.22
N ASP A 72 -9.87 -13.75 -3.76
CA ASP A 72 -10.41 -14.02 -2.42
C ASP A 72 -9.51 -13.50 -1.31
N TYR A 73 -8.20 -13.67 -1.49
CA TYR A 73 -7.19 -13.17 -0.56
C TYR A 73 -7.22 -11.64 -0.48
N LEU A 74 -7.23 -10.96 -1.63
CA LEU A 74 -7.24 -9.50 -1.72
C LEU A 74 -8.55 -8.91 -1.22
N SER A 75 -9.69 -9.52 -1.54
CA SER A 75 -11.00 -9.14 -0.98
C SER A 75 -11.02 -9.24 0.55
N ASN A 76 -10.45 -10.32 1.10
CA ASN A 76 -10.31 -10.45 2.55
C ASN A 76 -9.35 -9.43 3.16
N LEU A 77 -8.26 -9.11 2.45
CA LEU A 77 -7.33 -8.06 2.85
C LEU A 77 -8.03 -6.70 2.85
N GLY A 78 -8.90 -6.43 1.88
CA GLY A 78 -9.72 -5.23 1.82
C GLY A 78 -10.66 -5.09 3.02
N ARG A 79 -11.36 -6.18 3.41
CA ARG A 79 -12.17 -6.20 4.64
C ARG A 79 -11.37 -5.81 5.89
N LYS A 80 -10.12 -6.28 5.99
CA LYS A 80 -9.24 -5.94 7.12
C LYS A 80 -8.85 -4.46 7.11
N HIS A 81 -8.57 -3.89 5.95
CA HIS A 81 -8.27 -2.45 5.82
C HIS A 81 -9.51 -1.59 6.15
N GLN A 82 -10.68 -1.97 5.67
CA GLN A 82 -11.94 -1.31 6.04
C GLN A 82 -12.16 -1.35 7.56
N ALA A 83 -11.93 -2.51 8.19
CA ALA A 83 -12.15 -2.70 9.63
C ALA A 83 -11.26 -1.81 10.51
N VAL A 84 -10.08 -1.40 10.01
CA VAL A 84 -9.17 -0.49 10.72
C VAL A 84 -9.39 0.99 10.35
N GLY A 85 -10.41 1.30 9.54
CA GLY A 85 -10.80 2.66 9.19
C GLY A 85 -10.15 3.23 7.93
N VAL A 86 -9.43 2.41 7.15
CA VAL A 86 -8.89 2.85 5.85
C VAL A 86 -10.03 3.03 4.86
N LYS A 87 -10.02 4.17 4.17
CA LYS A 87 -10.96 4.50 3.10
C LYS A 87 -10.43 3.96 1.76
N VAL A 88 -11.33 3.65 0.82
CA VAL A 88 -10.91 3.17 -0.50
C VAL A 88 -10.11 4.25 -1.23
N GLU A 89 -10.49 5.51 -1.03
CA GLU A 89 -9.88 6.70 -1.63
C GLU A 89 -8.41 6.85 -1.20
N SER A 90 -8.05 6.44 0.01
CA SER A 90 -6.65 6.48 0.48
C SER A 90 -5.70 5.57 -0.31
N PHE A 91 -6.21 4.57 -1.05
CA PHE A 91 -5.37 3.75 -1.92
C PHE A 91 -4.83 4.54 -3.12
N GLU A 92 -5.43 5.67 -3.50
CA GLU A 92 -4.86 6.56 -4.52
C GLU A 92 -3.48 7.08 -4.06
N ALA A 93 -3.40 7.61 -2.84
CA ALA A 93 -2.16 8.10 -2.25
C ALA A 93 -1.12 6.98 -2.07
N VAL A 94 -1.55 5.75 -1.76
CA VAL A 94 -0.66 4.57 -1.69
C VAL A 94 -0.08 4.23 -3.07
N GLY A 95 -0.91 4.25 -4.11
CA GLY A 95 -0.48 4.02 -5.49
C GLY A 95 0.54 5.05 -5.96
N ASP A 96 0.26 6.33 -5.72
CA ASP A 96 1.19 7.42 -6.06
C ASP A 96 2.52 7.30 -5.30
N SER A 97 2.46 6.93 -4.03
CA SER A 97 3.66 6.72 -3.21
C SER A 97 4.50 5.53 -3.70
N LEU A 98 3.85 4.44 -4.13
CA LEU A 98 4.52 3.29 -4.73
C LEU A 98 5.21 3.67 -6.04
N LEU A 99 4.51 4.35 -6.95
CA LEU A 99 5.07 4.79 -8.23
C LEU A 99 6.24 5.76 -8.04
N TYR A 100 6.11 6.71 -7.11
CA TYR A 100 7.18 7.62 -6.76
C TYR A 100 8.43 6.88 -6.24
N MET A 101 8.24 5.93 -5.33
CA MET A 101 9.34 5.10 -4.82
C MET A 101 10.02 4.33 -5.96
N LEU A 102 9.24 3.67 -6.83
CA LEU A 102 9.77 2.90 -7.95
C LEU A 102 10.55 3.76 -8.94
N GLU A 103 10.04 4.95 -9.26
CA GLU A 103 10.72 5.92 -10.13
C GLU A 103 12.05 6.36 -9.53
N LYS A 104 12.11 6.67 -8.23
CA LYS A 104 13.35 7.08 -7.56
C LYS A 104 14.35 5.93 -7.40
N CYS A 105 13.88 4.72 -7.12
CA CYS A 105 14.70 3.51 -7.04
C CYS A 105 15.39 3.17 -8.38
N HIS A 106 14.66 3.30 -9.50
CA HIS A 106 15.14 2.82 -10.81
C HIS A 106 15.60 3.96 -11.74
N GLY A 107 15.33 5.21 -11.40
CA GLY A 107 15.76 6.39 -12.14
C GLY A 107 15.38 6.30 -13.63
N PRO A 108 16.32 6.54 -14.57
CA PRO A 108 16.05 6.48 -16.01
C PRO A 108 15.54 5.14 -16.54
N ALA A 109 15.68 4.04 -15.78
CA ALA A 109 15.15 2.73 -16.17
C ALA A 109 13.63 2.64 -15.97
N PHE A 110 13.03 3.51 -15.15
CA PHE A 110 11.57 3.57 -14.95
C PHE A 110 10.88 4.32 -16.09
N LYS A 111 10.84 3.68 -17.26
CA LYS A 111 10.25 4.23 -18.48
C LYS A 111 8.72 4.27 -18.40
N MET A 112 8.10 5.03 -19.30
CA MET A 112 6.64 5.21 -19.35
C MET A 112 5.88 3.88 -19.42
N ASN A 113 6.32 2.93 -20.24
CA ASN A 113 5.69 1.61 -20.35
C ASN A 113 5.75 0.82 -19.03
N VAL A 114 6.85 0.94 -18.27
CA VAL A 114 6.98 0.30 -16.95
C VAL A 114 6.03 0.97 -15.96
N ARG A 115 5.94 2.30 -15.96
CA ARG A 115 5.00 3.05 -15.13
C ARG A 115 3.55 2.64 -15.40
N GLU A 116 3.16 2.55 -16.66
CA GLU A 116 1.82 2.12 -17.06
C GLU A 116 1.51 0.68 -16.63
N ALA A 117 2.47 -0.24 -16.73
CA ALA A 117 2.31 -1.60 -16.26
C ALA A 117 2.06 -1.65 -14.73
N TRP A 118 2.81 -0.88 -13.95
CA TRP A 118 2.60 -0.76 -12.51
C TRP A 118 1.24 -0.16 -12.16
N ILE A 119 0.79 0.87 -12.88
CA ILE A 119 -0.55 1.45 -12.68
C ILE A 119 -1.63 0.40 -12.91
N LYS A 120 -1.53 -0.38 -13.99
CA LYS A 120 -2.51 -1.44 -14.31
C LYS A 120 -2.53 -2.53 -13.25
N LEU A 121 -1.34 -3.00 -12.83
CA LEU A 121 -1.22 -3.99 -11.76
C LEU A 121 -1.83 -3.47 -10.45
N TYR A 122 -1.41 -2.29 -10.01
CA TYR A 122 -1.89 -1.69 -8.77
C TYR A 122 -3.40 -1.46 -8.78
N SER A 123 -3.94 -0.93 -9.88
CA SER A 123 -5.39 -0.74 -10.04
C SER A 123 -6.16 -2.04 -9.96
N THR A 124 -5.61 -3.13 -10.51
CA THR A 124 -6.22 -4.46 -10.43
C THR A 124 -6.23 -4.98 -9.00
N VAL A 125 -5.13 -4.82 -8.27
CA VAL A 125 -5.03 -5.19 -6.85
C VAL A 125 -6.03 -4.39 -6.00
N VAL A 126 -6.07 -3.07 -6.16
CA VAL A 126 -7.01 -2.21 -5.44
C VAL A 126 -8.45 -2.60 -5.76
N LYS A 127 -8.79 -2.84 -7.03
CA LYS A 127 -10.14 -3.29 -7.43
C LYS A 127 -10.55 -4.58 -6.70
N ALA A 128 -9.66 -5.58 -6.65
CA ALA A 128 -9.92 -6.82 -5.94
C ALA A 128 -10.07 -6.60 -4.42
N MET A 129 -9.27 -5.71 -3.83
CA MET A 129 -9.42 -5.33 -2.43
C MET A 129 -10.75 -4.61 -2.18
N SER A 130 -11.16 -3.68 -3.04
CA SER A 130 -12.40 -2.92 -2.92
C SER A 130 -13.66 -3.79 -2.92
N CYS A 131 -13.63 -4.96 -3.56
CA CYS A 131 -14.71 -5.96 -3.44
C CYS A 131 -14.96 -6.41 -1.99
N GLY A 132 -13.98 -6.24 -1.10
CA GLY A 132 -14.11 -6.49 0.32
C GLY A 132 -14.82 -5.40 1.12
N TRP A 133 -14.94 -4.17 0.59
CA TRP A 133 -15.61 -3.09 1.32
C TRP A 133 -17.11 -3.35 1.39
N LYS A 134 -17.64 -3.39 2.60
CA LYS A 134 -19.09 -3.31 2.80
C LYS A 134 -19.54 -1.90 2.42
N VAL A 135 -20.27 -1.77 1.33
CA VAL A 135 -21.01 -0.54 1.02
C VAL A 135 -22.06 -0.36 2.12
N PRO A 136 -22.14 0.80 2.80
CA PRO A 136 -23.25 1.07 3.69
C PRO A 136 -24.54 0.92 2.88
N ARG A 137 -25.42 -0.02 3.27
CA ARG A 137 -26.79 -0.01 2.74
C ARG A 137 -27.35 1.35 3.13
N LYS A 138 -27.62 2.22 2.15
CA LYS A 138 -28.48 3.38 2.39
C LYS A 138 -29.80 2.79 2.88
N VAL A 139 -30.11 3.02 4.14
CA VAL A 139 -31.46 2.82 4.67
C VAL A 139 -32.23 4.03 4.12
N GLU A 140 -33.04 3.80 3.09
CA GLU A 140 -34.12 4.72 2.71
C GLU A 140 -35.18 4.78 3.80
#